data_AF-A0A3S0UBX1-F1
#
_entry.id   AF-A0A3S0UBX1-F1
#
_cell.length_a   1.000
_cell.length_b   1.000
_cell.length_c   1.000
_cell.angle_alpha   90.00
_cell.angle_beta   90.00
_cell.angle_gamma   90.00
#
_symmetry.space_group_name_H-M   'P 1'
#
loop_
_entity.id
_entity.type
_entity.pdbx_description
1 polymer ?
#
loop_
_entity_poly.entity_id
_entity_poly.type
_entity_poly.pdbx_seq_one_letter_code
_entity_poly.pdbx_strand_id
1 'polypeptide(L)'
;MTVAYAAYTVVMLEIERRLRQTGGPGIIRFELAGNADESAEMMARWGSRGRRLARVSLWLDFGYMLTYGAHTALLVDRARCRLGHSSALPLLAATTVAGDAIEGVSLLKVLGGNQTDIHARRARRAALVKFAVLAVCLAYAAVGHRKPPRTTEPG
;
A
#
# COMPACT_ATOMS: atom_id res chain seq x y z
N MET A 1 10.23 3.80 13.60
CA MET A 1 9.24 3.65 12.51
C MET A 1 9.62 4.43 11.26
N THR A 2 9.89 5.74 11.32
CA THR A 2 10.23 6.54 10.13
C THR A 2 11.46 6.03 9.36
N VAL A 3 12.55 5.67 10.05
CA VAL A 3 13.76 5.12 9.40
C VAL A 3 13.47 3.79 8.70
N ALA A 4 12.74 2.88 9.35
CA ALA A 4 12.36 1.61 8.77
C ALA A 4 11.46 1.81 7.54
N TYR A 5 10.43 2.67 7.64
CA TYR A 5 9.59 3.05 6.52
C TYR A 5 10.41 3.59 5.35
N ALA A 6 11.28 4.57 5.59
CA ALA A 6 12.12 5.15 4.55
C ALA A 6 13.06 4.12 3.90
N ALA A 7 13.67 3.23 4.70
CA ALA A 7 14.53 2.17 4.20
C ALA A 7 13.75 1.20 3.29
N TYR A 8 12.57 0.74 3.72
CA TYR A 8 11.69 -0.06 2.87
C TYR A 8 11.27 0.69 1.61
N THR A 9 10.89 1.97 1.70
CA THR A 9 10.52 2.78 0.53
C THR A 9 11.64 2.80 -0.50
N VAL A 10 12.89 3.02 -0.08
CA VAL A 10 14.05 3.00 -0.99
C VAL A 10 14.22 1.63 -1.65
N VAL A 11 14.14 0.54 -0.88
CA VAL A 11 14.25 -0.83 -1.41
C VAL A 11 13.12 -1.13 -2.40
N MET A 12 11.87 -0.80 -2.06
CA MET A 12 10.71 -1.02 -2.91
C MET A 12 10.79 -0.20 -4.21
N LEU A 13 11.23 1.05 -4.15
CA LEU A 13 11.43 1.90 -5.34
C LEU A 13 12.52 1.33 -6.27
N GLU A 14 13.60 0.78 -5.72
CA GLU A 14 14.65 0.15 -6.52
C GLU A 14 14.17 -1.14 -7.19
N ILE A 15 13.39 -1.97 -6.49
CA ILE A 15 12.79 -3.18 -7.06
C ILE A 15 11.79 -2.79 -8.16
N GLU A 16 10.94 -1.80 -7.92
CA GLU A 16 9.97 -1.28 -8.89
C GLU A 16 10.68 -0.74 -10.15
N ARG A 17 11.79 0.00 -9.97
CA ARG A 17 12.61 0.46 -11.09
C ARG A 17 13.16 -0.71 -11.90
N ARG A 18 13.72 -1.74 -11.24
CA ARG A 18 14.22 -2.96 -11.90
C ARG A 18 13.12 -3.74 -12.59
N LEU A 19 11.92 -3.78 -12.02
CA LEU A 19 10.76 -4.43 -12.60
C LEU A 19 10.34 -3.74 -13.90
N ARG A 20 10.23 -2.40 -13.90
CA ARG A 20 9.95 -1.63 -15.13
C ARG A 20 11.02 -1.83 -16.21
N GLN A 21 12.28 -1.95 -15.82
CA GLN A 21 13.38 -2.23 -16.75
C GLN A 21 13.28 -3.60 -17.44
N THR A 22 12.45 -4.52 -16.96
CA THR A 22 12.17 -5.78 -17.66
C THR A 22 11.24 -5.60 -18.87
N GLY A 23 10.72 -4.40 -19.13
CA GLY A 23 9.85 -4.08 -20.28
C GLY A 23 8.35 -4.25 -20.03
N GLY A 24 7.97 -4.78 -18.86
CA GLY A 24 6.59 -4.82 -18.38
C GLY A 24 6.24 -3.65 -17.44
N PRO A 25 4.96 -3.50 -17.08
CA PRO A 25 4.51 -2.44 -16.19
C PRO A 25 5.01 -2.63 -14.74
N GLY A 26 4.82 -1.63 -13.89
CA GLY A 26 5.20 -1.73 -12.47
C GLY A 26 4.23 -2.53 -11.62
N ILE A 27 4.56 -2.74 -10.35
CA ILE A 27 3.75 -3.55 -9.43
C ILE A 27 2.36 -2.94 -9.25
N ILE A 28 2.24 -1.60 -9.12
CA ILE A 28 0.95 -0.90 -8.94
C ILE A 28 -0.01 -1.19 -10.11
N ARG A 29 0.50 -1.28 -11.34
CA ARG A 29 -0.34 -1.60 -12.51
C ARG A 29 -0.84 -3.04 -12.46
N PHE A 30 -0.07 -3.94 -11.88
CA PHE A 30 -0.46 -5.34 -11.68
C PHE A 30 -1.54 -5.47 -10.60
N GLU A 31 -1.47 -4.68 -9.52
CA GLU A 31 -2.54 -4.59 -8.52
C GLU A 31 -3.88 -4.17 -9.16
N LEU A 32 -3.80 -3.31 -10.19
CA LEU A 32 -4.96 -2.73 -10.87
C LEU A 32 -5.43 -3.50 -12.10
N ALA A 33 -4.73 -4.57 -12.53
CA ALA A 33 -5.09 -5.34 -13.71
C ALA A 33 -6.52 -5.90 -13.62
N GLY A 34 -6.85 -6.52 -12.49
CA GLY A 34 -8.24 -6.87 -12.16
C GLY A 34 -8.88 -7.99 -12.98
N ASN A 35 -8.19 -8.57 -13.97
CA ASN A 35 -8.63 -9.72 -14.75
C ASN A 35 -7.44 -10.59 -15.19
N ALA A 36 -7.75 -11.81 -15.67
CA ALA A 36 -6.72 -12.78 -16.06
C ALA A 36 -5.92 -12.37 -17.30
N ASP A 37 -6.57 -11.81 -18.32
CA ASP A 37 -5.94 -11.47 -19.60
C ASP A 37 -4.87 -10.38 -19.42
N GLU A 38 -5.24 -9.29 -18.74
CA GLU A 38 -4.30 -8.21 -18.41
C GLU A 38 -3.15 -8.75 -17.53
N SER A 39 -3.45 -9.57 -16.52
CA SER A 39 -2.43 -10.14 -15.65
C SER A 39 -1.45 -11.02 -16.43
N ALA A 40 -1.95 -11.83 -17.36
CA ALA A 40 -1.15 -12.72 -18.21
C ALA A 40 -0.27 -11.92 -19.18
N GLU A 41 -0.81 -10.87 -19.80
CA GLU A 41 -0.04 -9.98 -20.68
C GLU A 41 1.12 -9.32 -19.93
N MET A 42 0.86 -8.78 -18.73
CA MET A 42 1.89 -8.17 -17.89
C MET A 42 2.98 -9.19 -17.50
N MET A 43 2.57 -10.39 -17.08
CA MET A 43 3.47 -11.48 -16.71
C MET A 43 4.31 -11.99 -17.89
N ALA A 44 3.75 -11.99 -19.10
CA ALA A 44 4.47 -12.33 -20.33
C ALA A 44 5.55 -11.28 -20.62
N ARG A 45 5.20 -9.99 -20.56
CA ARG A 45 6.14 -8.88 -20.77
C ARG A 45 7.28 -8.86 -19.75
N TRP A 46 7.02 -9.22 -18.51
CA TRP A 46 8.03 -9.35 -17.46
C TRP A 46 9.03 -10.48 -17.68
N GLY A 47 8.67 -11.50 -18.46
CA GLY A 47 9.47 -12.72 -18.58
C GLY A 47 9.71 -13.41 -17.23
N SER A 48 10.70 -14.30 -17.17
CA SER A 48 11.04 -15.04 -15.94
C SER A 48 11.63 -14.14 -14.85
N ARG A 49 12.50 -13.19 -15.25
CA ARG A 49 13.19 -12.27 -14.34
C ARG A 49 12.23 -11.30 -13.67
N GLY A 50 11.35 -10.64 -14.44
CA GLY A 50 10.38 -9.69 -13.89
C GLY A 50 9.38 -10.38 -12.97
N ARG A 51 8.91 -11.59 -13.31
CA ARG A 51 8.05 -12.39 -12.41
C ARG A 51 8.72 -12.72 -11.07
N ARG A 52 10.02 -13.04 -11.07
CA ARG A 52 10.79 -13.23 -9.81
C ARG A 52 10.89 -11.94 -9.01
N LEU A 53 11.17 -10.81 -9.66
CA LEU A 53 11.22 -9.49 -9.01
C LEU A 53 9.85 -9.09 -8.43
N ALA A 54 8.76 -9.29 -9.17
CA ALA A 54 7.40 -9.03 -8.70
C ALA A 54 7.08 -9.87 -7.45
N ARG A 55 7.45 -11.17 -7.45
CA ARG A 55 7.27 -12.03 -6.28
C ARG A 55 8.06 -11.54 -5.06
N VAL A 56 9.33 -11.14 -5.26
CA VAL A 56 10.15 -10.57 -4.17
C VAL A 56 9.55 -9.27 -3.65
N SER A 57 9.08 -8.40 -4.56
CA SER A 57 8.38 -7.17 -4.20
C SER A 57 7.18 -7.44 -3.31
N LEU A 58 6.29 -8.37 -3.71
CA LEU A 58 5.09 -8.72 -2.93
C LEU A 58 5.42 -9.29 -1.55
N TRP A 59 6.49 -10.10 -1.43
CA TRP A 59 6.91 -10.61 -0.13
C TRP A 59 7.47 -9.51 0.79
N LEU A 60 8.27 -8.60 0.24
CA LEU A 60 8.79 -7.46 0.98
C LEU A 60 7.67 -6.49 1.38
N ASP A 61 6.61 -6.42 0.59
CA ASP A 61 5.46 -5.57 0.85
C ASP A 61 4.75 -5.91 2.17
N PHE A 62 4.72 -7.19 2.58
CA PHE A 62 4.23 -7.57 3.93
C PHE A 62 5.01 -6.92 5.07
N GLY A 63 6.31 -6.71 4.90
CA GLY A 63 7.11 -5.93 5.85
C GLY A 63 6.84 -4.44 5.72
N TYR A 64 6.79 -3.95 4.48
CA TYR A 64 6.57 -2.54 4.19
C TYR A 64 5.22 -2.04 4.73
N MET A 65 4.15 -2.82 4.57
CA MET A 65 2.80 -2.49 5.02
C MET A 65 2.69 -2.24 6.52
N LEU A 66 3.45 -3.00 7.32
CA LEU A 66 3.50 -2.78 8.76
C LEU A 66 4.19 -1.45 9.09
N THR A 67 5.25 -1.11 8.35
CA THR A 67 5.99 0.14 8.59
C THR A 67 5.21 1.37 8.15
N TYR A 68 4.65 1.39 6.94
CA TYR A 68 3.87 2.54 6.47
C TYR A 68 2.52 2.62 7.20
N GLY A 69 1.91 1.49 7.54
CA GLY A 69 0.66 1.43 8.32
C GLY A 69 0.84 2.03 9.71
N ALA A 70 1.88 1.62 10.44
CA ALA A 70 2.23 2.22 11.73
C ALA A 70 2.56 3.71 11.61
N HIS A 71 3.31 4.11 10.58
CA HIS A 71 3.61 5.52 10.32
C HIS A 71 2.33 6.34 10.06
N THR A 72 1.42 5.81 9.26
CA THR A 72 0.12 6.44 8.95
C THR A 72 -0.74 6.58 10.20
N ALA A 73 -0.80 5.54 11.04
CA ALA A 73 -1.51 5.60 12.32
C ALA A 73 -0.98 6.73 13.21
N LEU A 74 0.34 6.90 13.31
CA LEU A 74 0.95 8.00 14.08
C LEU A 74 0.65 9.39 13.51
N LEU A 75 0.63 9.53 12.18
CA LEU A 75 0.26 10.80 11.53
C LEU A 75 -1.20 11.17 11.81
N VAL A 76 -2.10 10.20 11.69
CA VAL A 76 -3.52 10.39 12.01
C VAL A 76 -3.70 10.68 13.50
N ASP A 77 -2.96 9.98 14.37
CA ASP A 77 -2.96 10.20 15.83
C ASP A 77 -2.58 11.64 16.20
N ARG A 78 -1.48 12.13 15.61
CA ARG A 78 -1.01 13.50 15.84
C ARG A 78 -2.02 14.54 15.34
N ALA A 79 -2.64 14.30 14.19
CA ALA A 79 -3.66 15.19 13.64
C ALA A 79 -4.94 15.20 14.49
N ARG A 80 -5.42 14.05 14.96
CA ARG A 80 -6.61 14.00 15.85
C ARG A 80 -6.39 14.72 17.17
N CYS A 81 -5.19 14.63 17.76
CA CYS A 81 -4.88 15.32 19.00
C CYS A 81 -4.94 16.85 18.81
N ARG A 82 -4.49 17.36 17.67
CA ARG A 82 -4.58 18.79 17.34
C ARG A 82 -6.01 19.25 17.05
N LEU A 83 -6.81 18.40 16.40
CA LEU A 83 -8.18 18.70 16.02
C LEU A 83 -9.19 18.42 17.16
N GLY A 84 -8.78 17.67 18.19
CA GLY A 84 -9.65 17.21 19.27
C GLY A 84 -10.68 16.18 18.82
N HIS A 85 -10.31 15.30 17.88
CA HIS A 85 -11.18 14.26 17.33
C HIS A 85 -10.95 12.90 18.01
N SER A 86 -11.85 11.95 17.73
CA SER A 86 -11.87 10.60 18.32
C SER A 86 -10.53 9.86 18.24
N SER A 87 -10.19 9.14 19.32
CA SER A 87 -9.05 8.23 19.41
C SER A 87 -9.17 6.99 18.53
N ALA A 88 -10.34 6.73 17.93
CA ALA A 88 -10.54 5.62 17.01
C ALA A 88 -10.01 5.89 15.60
N LEU A 89 -9.74 7.14 15.21
CA LEU A 89 -9.30 7.50 13.85
C LEU A 89 -8.03 6.77 13.36
N PRO A 90 -7.00 6.53 14.19
CA PRO A 90 -5.82 5.78 13.78
C PRO A 90 -6.14 4.33 13.37
N LEU A 91 -7.29 3.77 13.79
CA LEU A 91 -7.73 2.43 13.39
C LEU A 91 -7.97 2.32 11.88
N LEU A 92 -8.24 3.42 11.18
CA LEU A 92 -8.33 3.45 9.72
C LEU A 92 -7.05 2.95 9.04
N ALA A 93 -5.88 3.16 9.66
CA ALA A 93 -4.63 2.61 9.17
C ALA A 93 -4.62 1.07 9.18
N ALA A 94 -5.28 0.42 10.15
CA ALA A 94 -5.40 -1.04 10.17
C ALA A 94 -6.22 -1.55 8.97
N THR A 95 -7.24 -0.80 8.52
CA THR A 95 -7.98 -1.12 7.30
C THR A 95 -7.09 -1.06 6.05
N THR A 96 -6.17 -0.08 5.97
CA THR A 96 -5.22 -0.02 4.85
C THR A 96 -4.29 -1.23 4.82
N VAL A 97 -3.77 -1.65 5.98
CA VAL A 97 -2.88 -2.82 6.10
C VAL A 97 -3.62 -4.11 5.78
N ALA A 98 -4.86 -4.26 6.25
CA ALA A 98 -5.67 -5.44 5.95
C ALA A 98 -5.99 -5.53 4.44
N GLY A 99 -6.30 -4.40 3.79
CA GLY A 99 -6.49 -4.32 2.35
C GLY A 99 -5.23 -4.76 1.59
N ASP A 100 -4.07 -4.24 1.99
CA ASP A 100 -2.77 -4.57 1.40
C ASP A 100 -2.44 -6.06 1.55
N ALA A 101 -2.66 -6.65 2.72
CA ALA A 101 -2.45 -8.08 2.93
C ALA A 101 -3.35 -8.95 2.04
N ILE A 102 -4.63 -8.58 1.89
CA ILE A 102 -5.58 -9.28 1.02
C ILE A 102 -5.13 -9.20 -0.45
N GLU A 103 -4.66 -8.03 -0.87
CA GLU A 103 -4.22 -7.80 -2.23
C GLU A 103 -2.90 -8.51 -2.52
N GLY A 104 -1.88 -8.39 -1.66
CA GLY A 104 -0.61 -9.10 -1.78
C GLY A 104 -0.77 -10.62 -1.85
N VAL A 105 -1.61 -11.22 -0.98
CA VAL A 105 -1.92 -12.67 -1.06
C VAL A 105 -2.61 -13.01 -2.38
N SER A 106 -3.53 -12.17 -2.84
CA SER A 106 -4.25 -12.42 -4.10
C SER A 106 -3.29 -12.35 -5.31
N LEU A 107 -2.40 -11.36 -5.36
CA LEU A 107 -1.40 -11.23 -6.42
C LEU A 107 -0.36 -12.35 -6.41
N LEU A 108 0.02 -12.87 -5.24
CA LEU A 108 0.88 -14.06 -5.16
C LEU A 108 0.19 -15.28 -5.79
N LYS A 109 -1.13 -15.42 -5.66
CA LYS A 109 -1.90 -16.48 -6.33
C LYS A 109 -1.99 -16.26 -7.85
N VAL A 110 -2.17 -15.01 -8.29
CA VAL A 110 -2.12 -14.63 -9.72
C VAL A 110 -0.76 -15.00 -10.33
N LEU A 111 0.36 -14.66 -9.66
CA LEU A 111 1.70 -15.05 -10.10
C LEU A 111 1.93 -16.57 -10.15
N GLY A 112 1.19 -17.32 -9.34
CA GLY A 112 1.17 -18.78 -9.35
C GLY A 112 0.24 -19.40 -10.40
N GLY A 113 -0.51 -18.60 -11.16
CA GLY A 113 -1.49 -19.08 -12.13
C GLY A 113 -2.74 -19.73 -11.50
N ASN A 114 -2.95 -19.56 -10.20
CA ASN A 114 -4.10 -20.12 -9.50
C ASN A 114 -5.29 -19.16 -9.62
N GLN A 115 -6.44 -19.64 -10.10
CA GLN A 115 -7.71 -18.89 -10.18
C GLN A 115 -7.53 -17.40 -10.53
N THR A 116 -6.70 -17.13 -11.55
CA THR A 116 -6.12 -15.81 -11.85
C THR A 116 -7.17 -14.71 -11.91
N ASP A 117 -8.30 -14.98 -12.55
CA ASP A 117 -9.38 -14.01 -12.73
C ASP A 117 -10.06 -13.60 -11.41
N ILE A 118 -10.34 -14.56 -10.53
CA ILE A 118 -10.93 -14.31 -9.20
C ILE A 118 -9.94 -13.53 -8.33
N HIS A 119 -8.68 -13.94 -8.32
CA HIS A 119 -7.67 -13.32 -7.49
C HIS A 119 -7.24 -11.95 -8.01
N ALA A 120 -7.18 -11.72 -9.32
CA ALA A 120 -6.92 -10.40 -9.89
C ALA A 120 -8.03 -9.41 -9.53
N ARG A 121 -9.31 -9.79 -9.64
CA ARG A 121 -10.43 -8.96 -9.18
C ARG A 121 -10.35 -8.63 -7.70
N ARG A 122 -10.04 -9.63 -6.87
CA ARG A 122 -9.91 -9.46 -5.41
C ARG A 122 -8.76 -8.50 -5.08
N ALA A 123 -7.61 -8.66 -5.71
CA ALA A 123 -6.46 -7.78 -5.59
C ALA A 123 -6.86 -6.34 -5.94
N ARG A 124 -7.46 -6.12 -7.11
CA ARG A 124 -7.88 -4.78 -7.56
C ARG A 124 -8.86 -4.12 -6.60
N ARG A 125 -9.88 -4.84 -6.12
CA ARG A 125 -10.84 -4.28 -5.16
C ARG A 125 -10.16 -3.87 -3.86
N ALA A 126 -9.29 -4.72 -3.33
CA ALA A 126 -8.54 -4.43 -2.13
C ALA A 126 -7.55 -3.27 -2.34
N ALA A 127 -6.88 -3.19 -3.50
CA ALA A 127 -6.03 -2.07 -3.90
C ALA A 127 -6.79 -0.73 -3.94
N LEU A 128 -7.98 -0.72 -4.55
CA LEU A 128 -8.80 0.49 -4.62
C LEU A 128 -9.24 0.96 -3.23
N VAL A 129 -9.67 0.03 -2.36
CA VAL A 129 -10.05 0.34 -0.98
C VAL A 129 -8.85 0.86 -0.18
N LYS A 130 -7.70 0.18 -0.23
CA LYS A 130 -6.50 0.60 0.53
C LYS A 130 -6.04 1.99 0.08
N PHE A 131 -6.00 2.28 -1.23
CA PHE A 131 -5.58 3.58 -1.73
C PHE A 131 -6.56 4.70 -1.36
N ALA A 132 -7.88 4.44 -1.43
CA ALA A 132 -8.89 5.40 -1.01
C ALA A 132 -8.76 5.74 0.48
N VAL A 133 -8.65 4.73 1.34
CA VAL A 133 -8.52 4.94 2.80
C VAL A 133 -7.19 5.62 3.14
N LEU A 134 -6.09 5.21 2.50
CA LEU A 134 -4.78 5.84 2.70
C LEU A 134 -4.81 7.31 2.29
N ALA A 135 -5.42 7.66 1.16
CA ALA A 135 -5.57 9.04 0.72
C ALA A 135 -6.36 9.89 1.74
N VAL A 136 -7.44 9.35 2.31
CA VAL A 136 -8.22 10.00 3.38
C VAL A 136 -7.36 10.23 4.62
N CYS A 137 -6.61 9.23 5.08
CA CYS A 137 -5.71 9.36 6.23
C CYS A 137 -4.66 10.46 6.02
N LEU A 138 -4.04 10.51 4.83
CA LEU A 138 -3.02 11.51 4.50
C LEU A 138 -3.62 12.92 4.39
N ALA A 139 -4.79 13.06 3.76
CA ALA A 139 -5.50 14.34 3.69
C ALA A 139 -5.87 14.85 5.10
N TYR A 140 -6.37 13.95 5.95
CA TYR A 140 -6.68 14.26 7.35
C TYR A 140 -5.43 14.72 8.12
N ALA A 141 -4.32 13.99 7.98
CA ALA A 141 -3.05 14.34 8.59
C ALA A 141 -2.56 15.73 8.13
N ALA A 142 -2.66 16.03 6.84
CA ALA A 142 -2.27 17.32 6.27
C ALA A 142 -3.10 18.48 6.84
N VAL A 143 -4.42 18.29 7.01
CA VAL A 143 -5.29 19.30 7.65
C VAL A 143 -4.89 19.53 9.10
N GLY A 144 -4.67 18.47 9.87
CA GLY A 144 -4.21 18.57 11.27
C GLY A 144 -2.82 19.21 11.40
N HIS A 145 -1.94 19.05 10.41
CA HIS A 145 -0.63 19.68 10.39
C HIS A 145 -0.69 21.20 10.18
N ARG A 146 -1.65 21.69 9.38
CA ARG A 146 -1.81 23.12 9.07
C ARG A 146 -2.44 23.94 10.19
N LYS A 147 -3.16 23.31 11.13
CA LYS A 147 -3.81 24.01 12.23
C LYS A 147 -2.85 24.17 13.42
N PRO A 148 -2.74 25.36 14.05
CA PRO A 148 -1.97 25.52 15.28
C PRO A 148 -2.52 24.61 16.39
N PRO A 149 -1.68 24.13 17.31
CA PRO A 149 -2.14 23.32 18.44
C PRO A 149 -3.17 24.11 19.25
N ARG A 150 -4.21 23.45 19.76
CA ARG A 150 -5.11 24.08 20.74
C ARG A 150 -4.27 24.53 21.93
N THR A 151 -4.29 25.83 22.21
CA THR A 151 -3.84 26.38 23.49
C THR A 151 -4.83 25.91 24.55
N THR A 152 -4.35 25.14 25.52
CA THR A 152 -5.07 24.94 26.78
C THR A 152 -5.04 26.28 27.51
N GLU A 153 -6.13 27.03 27.50
CA GLU A 153 -6.26 28.16 28.43
C GLU A 153 -6.31 27.61 29.86
N PRO A 154 -5.48 28.13 30.78
CA PRO A 154 -5.63 27.81 32.20
C PRO A 154 -6.90 28.53 32.71
N GLY A 155 -7.89 27.74 33.08
CA GLY A 155 -9.03 28.19 33.89
C GLY A 155 -8.69 28.19 35.37
#